data_AF-A0A392PEH3-F1
#
_entry.id   AF-A0A392PEH3-F1
#
_cell.length_a   1.000
_cell.length_b   1.000
_cell.length_c   1.000
_cell.angle_alpha   90.00
_cell.angle_beta   90.00
_cell.angle_gamma   90.00
#
_symmetry.space_group_name_H-M   'P 1'
#
loop_
_entity.id
_entity.type
_entity.pdbx_description
1 polymer ?
#
loop_
_entity_poly.entity_id
_entity_poly.type
_entity_poly.pdbx_seq_one_letter_code
_entity_poly.pdbx_strand_id
1 'polypeptide(L)'
;QRSVTNDAPWILTVGATTIDRGLQSNIVLGNKKVVKGEAINFSPLSKSADYPLITGESAKATTADLADARQCHLDALDKKKVNGSIVICDGTNDVDYSTTDKIGVVQDLGGLGLVHITNNEGAVADNYGDFPATIVRPKDDATILQYVNSTR
;
A
#
# COMPACT_ATOMS: atom_id res chain seq x y z
N GLN A 1 -27.57 12.29 -10.04
CA GLN A 1 -27.12 10.90 -9.83
C GLN A 1 -27.68 10.42 -8.50
N ARG A 2 -28.39 9.29 -8.47
CA ARG A 2 -28.87 8.66 -7.21
C ARG A 2 -27.84 7.62 -6.78
N SER A 3 -27.30 7.74 -5.56
CA SER A 3 -26.35 6.79 -4.98
C SER A 3 -27.00 5.73 -4.08
N VAL A 4 -28.28 5.90 -3.74
CA VAL A 4 -29.07 5.02 -2.87
C VAL A 4 -30.15 4.33 -3.70
N THR A 5 -30.32 3.02 -3.51
CA THR A 5 -31.27 2.18 -4.26
C THR A 5 -32.54 1.83 -3.47
N ASN A 6 -32.49 1.87 -2.14
CA ASN A 6 -33.63 1.61 -1.26
C ASN A 6 -34.34 2.94 -0.95
N ASP A 7 -35.06 3.53 -1.91
CA ASP A 7 -35.72 4.84 -1.77
C ASP A 7 -37.26 4.76 -1.65
N ALA A 8 -37.83 3.54 -1.64
CA ALA A 8 -39.25 3.34 -1.43
C ALA A 8 -39.68 3.69 0.02
N PRO A 9 -40.81 4.39 0.23
CA PRO A 9 -41.18 4.95 1.54
C PRO A 9 -41.54 3.89 2.60
N TRP A 10 -41.78 2.64 2.19
CA TRP A 10 -42.04 1.50 3.08
C TRP A 10 -40.79 0.67 3.39
N ILE A 11 -39.62 1.05 2.86
CA ILE A 11 -38.34 0.38 3.13
C ILE A 11 -37.54 1.24 4.11
N LEU A 12 -37.03 0.63 5.18
CA LEU A 12 -36.08 1.29 6.08
C LEU A 12 -34.71 1.35 5.40
N THR A 13 -34.25 2.55 5.11
CA THR A 13 -32.92 2.81 4.53
C THR A 13 -31.93 3.11 5.64
N VAL A 14 -30.90 2.27 5.78
CA VAL A 14 -29.88 2.39 6.84
C VAL A 14 -28.58 2.92 6.25
N GLY A 15 -28.04 3.99 6.83
CA GLY A 15 -26.72 4.52 6.49
C GLY A 15 -25.61 3.72 7.16
N ALA A 16 -24.40 3.75 6.57
CA ALA A 16 -23.22 3.13 7.16
C ALA A 16 -22.35 4.16 7.90
N THR A 17 -21.84 3.78 9.06
CA THR A 17 -20.81 4.52 9.82
C THR A 17 -19.73 3.54 10.28
N THR A 18 -18.59 4.04 10.72
CA THR A 18 -17.53 3.23 11.33
C THR A 18 -17.82 2.95 12.81
N ILE A 19 -17.07 2.01 13.38
CA ILE A 19 -16.98 1.76 14.83
C ILE A 19 -15.58 2.14 15.32
N ASP A 20 -15.35 2.10 16.63
CA ASP A 20 -14.05 2.38 17.27
C ASP A 20 -12.94 1.36 16.92
N ARG A 21 -13.30 0.21 16.33
CA ARG A 21 -12.35 -0.81 15.86
C ARG A 21 -11.65 -0.40 14.57
N GLY A 22 -10.31 -0.31 14.62
CA GLY A 22 -9.44 -0.22 13.44
C GLY A 22 -8.70 -1.53 13.16
N LEU A 23 -8.63 -1.96 11.90
CA LEU A 23 -7.86 -3.12 11.47
C LEU A 23 -6.45 -2.68 11.05
N GLN A 24 -5.44 -3.23 11.73
CA GLN A 24 -4.05 -2.78 11.60
C GLN A 24 -3.22 -3.79 10.82
N SER A 25 -2.37 -3.28 9.95
CA SER A 25 -1.36 -4.01 9.17
C SER A 25 -0.01 -3.30 9.34
N ASN A 26 0.53 -3.37 10.55
CA ASN A 26 1.71 -2.59 10.92
C ASN A 26 3.00 -3.14 10.29
N ILE A 27 3.93 -2.23 9.99
CA ILE A 27 5.26 -2.56 9.46
C ILE A 27 6.25 -2.45 10.61
N VAL A 28 7.00 -3.53 10.87
CA VAL A 28 8.09 -3.54 11.84
C VAL A 28 9.40 -3.44 11.09
N LEU A 29 10.14 -2.36 11.33
CA LEU A 29 11.43 -2.09 10.68
C LEU A 29 12.57 -2.77 11.45
N GLY A 30 13.71 -2.98 10.79
CA GLY A 30 14.88 -3.63 11.41
C GLY A 30 15.45 -2.87 12.61
N ASN A 31 15.22 -1.56 12.70
CA ASN A 31 15.54 -0.75 13.88
C ASN A 31 14.48 -0.82 15.00
N LYS A 32 13.55 -1.77 14.93
CA LYS A 32 12.44 -2.02 15.87
C LYS A 32 11.39 -0.91 15.94
N LYS A 33 11.47 0.11 15.08
CA LYS A 33 10.38 1.09 14.96
C LYS A 33 9.19 0.44 14.25
N VAL A 34 7.99 0.84 14.68
CA VAL A 34 6.73 0.35 14.13
C VAL A 34 6.06 1.50 13.39
N VAL A 35 5.75 1.27 12.11
CA VAL A 35 4.95 2.18 11.29
C VAL A 35 3.53 1.64 11.23
N LYS A 36 2.56 2.51 11.54
CA LYS A 36 1.15 2.13 11.54
C LYS A 36 0.66 1.98 10.12
N GLY A 37 0.03 0.85 9.84
CA GLY A 37 -0.58 0.55 8.56
C GLY A 37 -2.00 0.04 8.72
N GLU A 38 -2.80 0.15 7.66
CA GLU A 38 -4.22 -0.20 7.64
C GLU A 38 -4.47 -1.14 6.44
N ALA A 39 -4.93 -2.36 6.73
CA ALA A 39 -5.41 -3.36 5.76
C ALA A 39 -5.99 -4.58 6.51
N ILE A 40 -6.82 -5.37 5.83
CA ILE A 40 -7.16 -6.73 6.22
C ILE A 40 -6.10 -7.66 5.64
N ASN A 41 -5.08 -7.96 6.44
CA ASN A 41 -3.88 -8.63 5.96
C ASN A 41 -3.84 -10.11 6.39
N PHE A 42 -3.79 -11.01 5.40
CA PHE A 42 -3.61 -12.46 5.57
C PHE A 42 -2.23 -12.95 5.13
N SER A 43 -1.24 -12.06 5.10
CA SER A 43 0.12 -12.27 4.60
C SER A 43 0.67 -13.68 4.89
N PRO A 44 1.16 -14.40 3.87
CA PRO A 44 1.88 -15.66 4.07
C PRO A 44 3.33 -15.44 4.54
N LEU A 45 3.79 -14.19 4.70
CA LEU A 45 5.14 -13.88 5.10
C LEU A 45 5.39 -14.29 6.56
N SER A 46 6.58 -14.81 6.81
CA SER A 46 6.99 -15.20 8.16
C SER A 46 7.24 -13.95 9.01
N LYS A 47 6.69 -13.94 10.23
CA LYS A 47 6.95 -12.87 11.21
C LYS A 47 8.41 -12.83 11.69
N SER A 48 9.20 -13.87 11.41
CA SER A 48 10.58 -14.00 11.89
C SER A 48 11.63 -13.73 10.81
N ALA A 49 11.22 -13.56 9.56
CA ALA A 49 12.13 -13.27 8.46
C ALA A 49 12.19 -11.76 8.19
N ASP A 50 13.40 -11.24 7.98
CA ASP A 50 13.59 -9.87 7.50
C ASP A 50 13.46 -9.85 5.97
N TYR A 51 12.60 -8.98 5.47
CA TYR A 51 12.39 -8.80 4.04
C TYR A 51 13.02 -7.48 3.57
N PRO A 52 13.73 -7.45 2.43
CA PRO A 52 14.27 -6.22 1.87
C PRO A 52 13.16 -5.20 1.59
N LEU A 53 13.42 -3.92 1.87
CA LEU A 53 12.54 -2.80 1.56
C LEU A 53 13.17 -1.93 0.47
N ILE A 54 12.39 -1.54 -0.53
CA ILE A 54 12.84 -0.66 -1.61
C ILE A 54 11.77 0.38 -1.94
N THR A 55 12.16 1.63 -2.20
CA THR A 55 11.22 2.64 -2.72
C THR A 55 11.03 2.45 -4.23
N GLY A 56 9.83 2.77 -4.73
CA GLY A 56 9.56 2.80 -6.17
C GLY A 56 10.56 3.67 -6.94
N GLU A 57 10.99 4.79 -6.37
CA GLU A 57 12.08 5.64 -6.90
C GLU A 57 13.40 4.88 -7.07
N SER A 58 13.82 4.10 -6.07
CA SER A 58 15.06 3.33 -6.13
C SER A 58 14.94 2.16 -7.12
N ALA A 59 13.73 1.59 -7.20
CA ALA A 59 13.36 0.52 -8.11
C ALA A 59 13.10 0.99 -9.54
N LYS A 60 13.16 2.30 -9.84
CA LYS A 60 12.88 2.88 -11.16
C LYS A 60 13.59 2.16 -12.30
N ALA A 61 12.82 1.86 -13.36
CA ALA A 61 13.33 1.38 -14.64
C ALA A 61 14.07 2.50 -15.40
N THR A 62 15.10 2.14 -16.17
CA THR A 62 15.97 3.12 -16.85
C THR A 62 15.19 4.09 -17.75
N THR A 63 14.13 3.61 -18.39
CA THR A 63 13.31 4.35 -19.36
C THR A 63 12.09 5.04 -18.75
N ALA A 64 11.82 4.82 -17.45
CA ALA A 64 10.61 5.30 -16.81
C ALA A 64 10.80 6.68 -16.17
N ASP A 65 9.71 7.42 -16.05
CA ASP A 65 9.68 8.68 -15.33
C ASP A 65 9.76 8.47 -13.82
N LEU A 66 10.35 9.45 -13.13
CA LEU A 66 10.57 9.37 -11.69
C LEU A 66 9.26 9.37 -10.90
N ALA A 67 8.26 10.13 -11.38
CA ALA A 67 6.94 10.23 -10.76
C ALA A 67 6.22 8.88 -10.81
N ASP A 68 6.12 8.31 -12.01
CA ASP A 68 5.52 7.00 -12.26
C ASP A 68 6.17 5.89 -11.44
N ALA A 69 7.51 5.91 -11.34
CA ALA A 69 8.24 4.93 -10.54
C ALA A 69 7.99 5.10 -9.04
N ARG A 70 7.95 6.34 -8.53
CA ARG A 70 7.55 6.62 -7.13
C ARG A 70 6.16 6.10 -6.83
N GLN A 71 5.25 6.22 -7.79
CA GLN A 71 3.86 5.80 -7.67
C GLN A 71 3.64 4.30 -7.97
N CYS A 72 4.65 3.60 -8.48
CA CYS A 72 4.60 2.19 -8.89
C CYS A 72 3.60 1.93 -10.03
N HIS A 73 3.56 2.83 -11.00
CA HIS A 73 2.79 2.64 -12.21
C HIS A 73 3.32 1.48 -13.06
N LEU A 74 2.47 1.03 -13.98
CA LEU A 74 2.82 0.00 -14.94
C LEU A 74 4.10 0.38 -15.71
N ASP A 75 4.97 -0.60 -15.93
CA ASP A 75 6.26 -0.45 -16.63
C ASP A 75 7.27 0.55 -16.02
N ALA A 76 6.98 1.10 -14.84
CA ALA A 76 7.85 2.09 -14.21
C ALA A 76 8.98 1.50 -13.36
N LEU A 77 8.88 0.22 -13.01
CA LEU A 77 9.78 -0.46 -12.07
C LEU A 77 10.67 -1.51 -12.76
N ASP A 78 11.91 -1.63 -12.32
CA ASP A 78 12.85 -2.65 -12.77
C ASP A 78 12.63 -3.96 -12.01
N LYS A 79 12.26 -5.01 -12.75
CA LYS A 79 12.02 -6.36 -12.20
C LYS A 79 13.17 -6.87 -11.33
N LYS A 80 14.43 -6.65 -11.71
CA LYS A 80 15.59 -7.16 -10.97
C LYS A 80 15.74 -6.49 -9.61
N LYS A 81 15.28 -5.25 -9.48
CA LYS A 81 15.32 -4.50 -8.22
C LYS A 81 14.12 -4.83 -7.32
N VAL A 82 12.96 -5.11 -7.91
CA VAL A 82 11.72 -5.41 -7.17
C VAL A 82 11.67 -6.85 -6.66
N ASN A 83 12.15 -7.80 -7.47
CA ASN A 83 12.02 -9.22 -7.16
C ASN A 83 12.59 -9.58 -5.78
N GLY A 84 11.76 -10.17 -4.91
CA GLY A 84 12.16 -10.57 -3.56
C GLY A 84 12.17 -9.44 -2.52
N SER A 85 11.58 -8.28 -2.83
CA SER A 85 11.49 -7.14 -1.90
C SER A 85 10.06 -6.69 -1.64
N ILE A 86 9.85 -5.98 -0.54
CA ILE A 86 8.63 -5.22 -0.25
C ILE A 86 8.84 -3.81 -0.82
N VAL A 87 7.91 -3.37 -1.67
CA VAL A 87 8.02 -2.09 -2.39
C VAL A 87 7.21 -1.02 -1.69
N ILE A 88 7.81 0.15 -1.50
CA ILE A 88 7.16 1.35 -0.97
C ILE A 88 6.82 2.27 -2.13
N CYS A 89 5.53 2.54 -2.31
CA CYS A 89 4.99 3.38 -3.38
C CYS A 89 4.33 4.62 -2.76
N ASP A 90 4.75 5.81 -3.19
CA ASP A 90 4.14 7.07 -2.77
C ASP A 90 3.05 7.46 -3.78
N GLY A 91 1.81 7.18 -3.41
CA GLY A 91 0.62 7.52 -4.19
C GLY A 91 -0.20 8.64 -3.58
N THR A 92 0.41 9.52 -2.78
CA THR A 92 -0.29 10.63 -2.12
C THR A 92 -1.05 11.52 -3.10
N ASN A 93 -0.49 11.72 -4.31
CA ASN A 93 -1.07 12.52 -5.38
C ASN A 93 -1.48 11.67 -6.60
N ASP A 94 -1.64 10.36 -6.43
CA ASP A 94 -1.99 9.46 -7.53
C ASP A 94 -3.50 9.33 -7.67
N VAL A 95 -4.00 9.64 -8.86
CA VAL A 95 -5.42 9.57 -9.22
C VAL A 95 -5.70 8.49 -10.26
N ASP A 96 -4.65 7.89 -10.80
CA ASP A 96 -4.72 6.99 -11.96
C ASP A 96 -4.68 5.52 -11.53
N TYR A 97 -3.95 5.19 -10.45
CA TYR A 97 -3.77 3.83 -9.96
C TYR A 97 -4.28 3.65 -8.53
N SER A 98 -5.18 2.69 -8.34
CA SER A 98 -5.62 2.24 -7.01
C SER A 98 -4.54 1.40 -6.32
N THR A 99 -4.70 1.12 -5.01
CA THR A 99 -3.79 0.16 -4.34
C THR A 99 -3.80 -1.20 -5.03
N THR A 100 -4.94 -1.67 -5.52
CA THR A 100 -5.08 -2.95 -6.21
C THR A 100 -4.28 -3.01 -7.51
N ASP A 101 -4.27 -1.92 -8.28
CA ASP A 101 -3.49 -1.85 -9.52
C ASP A 101 -1.99 -1.93 -9.22
N LYS A 102 -1.54 -1.22 -8.19
CA LYS A 102 -0.14 -1.23 -7.73
C LYS A 102 0.29 -2.59 -7.19
N ILE A 103 -0.62 -3.31 -6.52
CA ILE A 103 -0.39 -4.69 -6.09
C ILE A 103 -0.08 -5.57 -7.30
N GLY A 104 -0.90 -5.49 -8.36
CA GLY A 104 -0.68 -6.25 -9.59
C GLY A 104 0.72 -6.01 -10.18
N VAL A 105 1.11 -4.75 -10.31
CA VAL A 105 2.43 -4.36 -10.83
C VAL A 105 3.56 -4.96 -9.98
N VAL A 106 3.51 -4.80 -8.65
CA VAL A 106 4.57 -5.31 -7.77
C VAL A 106 4.61 -6.84 -7.75
N GLN A 107 3.45 -7.49 -7.76
CA GLN A 107 3.33 -8.95 -7.76
C GLN A 107 3.88 -9.56 -9.05
N ASP A 108 3.58 -8.99 -10.22
CA ASP A 108 4.07 -9.46 -11.53
C ASP A 108 5.60 -9.36 -11.68
N LEU A 109 6.20 -8.40 -10.97
CA LEU A 109 7.64 -8.21 -10.90
C LEU A 109 8.32 -9.11 -9.85
N GLY A 110 7.55 -9.93 -9.12
CA GLY A 110 8.07 -10.83 -8.10
C GLY A 110 8.32 -10.16 -6.75
N GLY A 111 7.72 -8.99 -6.50
CA GLY A 111 7.72 -8.37 -5.19
C GLY A 111 6.99 -9.22 -4.16
N LEU A 112 7.37 -9.10 -2.89
CA LEU A 112 6.83 -9.89 -1.78
C LEU A 112 5.70 -9.16 -1.03
N GLY A 113 5.57 -7.85 -1.23
CA GLY A 113 4.53 -7.05 -0.61
C GLY A 113 4.55 -5.60 -1.04
N LEU A 114 3.50 -4.87 -0.69
CA LEU A 114 3.31 -3.46 -0.99
C LEU A 114 3.09 -2.64 0.28
N VAL A 115 3.79 -1.51 0.37
CA VAL A 115 3.49 -0.41 1.29
C VAL A 115 3.05 0.78 0.44
N HIS A 116 1.76 1.10 0.47
CA HIS A 116 1.22 2.22 -0.29
C HIS A 116 1.00 3.43 0.61
N ILE A 117 1.70 4.53 0.34
CA ILE A 117 1.51 5.79 1.05
C ILE A 117 0.43 6.58 0.31
N THR A 118 -0.74 6.76 0.93
CA THR A 118 -1.85 7.50 0.32
C THR A 118 -2.85 8.03 1.35
N ASN A 119 -3.59 9.08 0.97
CA ASN A 119 -4.77 9.58 1.69
C ASN A 119 -6.08 9.22 0.98
N ASN A 120 -6.02 8.70 -0.24
CA ASN A 120 -7.19 8.42 -1.07
C ASN A 120 -7.92 7.15 -0.61
N GLU A 121 -7.22 6.28 0.11
CA GLU A 121 -7.70 5.00 0.61
C GLU A 121 -7.31 4.82 2.10
N GLY A 122 -7.88 3.81 2.77
CA GLY A 122 -7.54 3.51 4.17
C GLY A 122 -8.35 4.31 5.21
N ALA A 123 -9.50 4.87 4.85
CA ALA A 123 -10.50 5.29 5.85
C ALA A 123 -11.23 4.08 6.46
N VAL A 124 -11.34 3.01 5.68
CA VAL A 124 -11.75 1.66 6.07
C VAL A 124 -10.67 0.73 5.54
N ALA A 125 -10.29 -0.28 6.33
CA ALA A 125 -9.29 -1.24 5.90
C ALA A 125 -9.87 -2.17 4.82
N ASP A 126 -9.20 -2.21 3.68
CA ASP A 126 -9.56 -3.07 2.56
C ASP A 126 -8.87 -4.44 2.64
N ASN A 127 -9.47 -5.43 1.97
CA ASN A 127 -8.91 -6.77 1.81
C ASN A 127 -8.23 -6.89 0.46
N TYR A 128 -6.93 -7.17 0.48
CA TYR A 128 -6.08 -7.32 -0.71
C TYR A 128 -5.76 -8.79 -1.05
N GLY A 129 -6.46 -9.75 -0.41
CA GLY A 129 -6.26 -11.17 -0.62
C GLY A 129 -4.98 -11.70 0.03
N ASP A 130 -4.31 -12.63 -0.65
CA ASP A 130 -3.12 -13.30 -0.14
C ASP A 130 -1.83 -12.49 -0.34
N PHE A 131 -1.88 -11.44 -1.17
CA PHE A 131 -0.71 -10.58 -1.39
C PHE A 131 -0.57 -9.59 -0.22
N PRO A 132 0.56 -9.58 0.51
CA PRO A 132 0.76 -8.68 1.62
C PRO A 132 0.75 -7.23 1.16
N ALA A 133 -0.24 -6.47 1.61
CA ALA A 133 -0.33 -5.04 1.35
C ALA A 133 -0.75 -4.27 2.59
N THR A 134 -0.30 -3.03 2.68
CA THR A 134 -0.75 -2.09 3.69
C THR A 134 -0.76 -0.67 3.16
N ILE A 135 -1.77 0.09 3.58
CA ILE A 135 -1.79 1.53 3.39
C ILE A 135 -1.11 2.18 4.60
N VAL A 136 -0.25 3.16 4.34
CA VAL A 136 0.34 4.04 5.35
C VAL A 136 -0.13 5.46 5.04
N ARG A 137 -0.58 6.19 6.06
CA ARG A 137 -0.96 7.59 5.87
C ARG A 137 0.31 8.43 5.73
N PRO A 138 0.34 9.48 4.88
CA PRO A 138 1.50 10.36 4.72
C PRO A 138 1.99 10.99 6.03
N LYS A 139 1.12 11.21 7.03
CA LYS A 139 1.56 11.69 8.34
C LYS A 139 2.50 10.73 9.09
N ASP A 140 2.48 9.43 8.73
CA ASP A 140 3.20 8.35 9.37
C ASP A 140 4.37 7.82 8.49
N ASP A 141 4.57 8.37 7.28
CA ASP A 141 5.53 7.88 6.28
C ASP A 141 7.00 8.26 6.56
N ALA A 142 7.22 9.35 7.29
CA ALA A 142 8.56 9.90 7.49
C ALA A 142 9.49 8.88 8.15
N THR A 143 8.94 8.03 9.03
CA THR A 143 9.70 6.98 9.71
C THR A 143 10.18 5.91 8.74
N ILE A 144 9.35 5.48 7.77
CA ILE A 144 9.74 4.45 6.81
C ILE A 144 10.71 5.01 5.77
N LEU A 145 10.46 6.22 5.26
CA LEU A 145 11.32 6.87 4.26
C LEU A 145 12.70 7.21 4.82
N GLN A 146 12.78 7.71 6.06
CA GLN A 146 14.06 7.92 6.75
C GLN A 146 14.83 6.62 6.96
N TYR A 147 14.12 5.54 7.33
CA TYR A 147 14.75 4.23 7.51
C TYR A 147 15.42 3.78 6.21
N VAL A 148 14.68 3.74 5.10
CA VAL A 148 15.23 3.28 3.80
C VAL A 148 16.43 4.14 3.35
N ASN A 149 16.37 5.46 3.56
CA ASN A 149 17.48 6.35 3.20
C ASN A 149 18.72 6.19 4.09
N SER A 150 18.55 5.71 5.33
CA SER A 150 19.63 5.55 6.31
C SER A 150 20.34 4.19 6.24
N THR A 151 19.68 3.17 5.71
CA THR A 151 20.19 1.80 5.60
C THR A 151 20.74 1.45 4.22
N ARG A 152 21.08 2.47 3.43
CA ARG A 152 21.68 2.30 2.11
C ARG A 152 23.14 1.84 2.19
#